data_AF-A0A7L1L709-F1
#
_entry.id   AF-A0A7L1L709-F1
#
_cell.length_a   1.000
_cell.length_b   1.000
_cell.length_c   1.000
_cell.angle_alpha   90.00
_cell.angle_beta   90.00
_cell.angle_gamma   90.00
#
_symmetry.space_group_name_H-M   'P 1'
#
loop_
_entity.id
_entity.type
_entity.pdbx_description
1 polymer ?
#
loop_
_entity_poly.entity_id
_entity_poly.type
_entity_poly.pdbx_seq_one_letter_code
_entity_poly.pdbx_strand_id
1 'polypeptide(L)'
;MKSYFIKESKILAHNEKAALYSKLLQSAQEQHAKLQSRMEKVDELIKEAESCLVALEADSDWEEWEADCSDEMAEGKNQGKGNEFKSLKAQEEELQRELSDLEAENEQTLAQMNQLKEEEKSCQELLERYDFTEWEITEWSEQQAVFNFLYDAIELTVVFGPPIDGDDFGEDPSRQIVSLNFESHLDEEKAPPSSCLVQRLIFQFIEGQGCWQEKCPTLYYLPQVLHDVSLVVSRCKILGEEIEFLERWGGKFNLLKTEVDDTKVKLLFSASTAFAKFELTLSLSADYPSASLPFTVQKQIGNIGEEEISAVLSNVPVGYHYLRRIVSLIHQNLLQAPR
;
A
#
# COMPACT_ATOMS: atom_id res chain seq x y z
N MET A 1 -13.66 -52.06 16.49
CA MET A 1 -14.58 -50.90 16.35
C MET A 1 -14.02 -49.72 15.57
N LYS A 2 -12.75 -49.28 15.75
CA LYS A 2 -12.19 -48.09 15.05
C LYS A 2 -12.17 -48.14 13.50
N SER A 3 -12.10 -49.32 12.89
CA SER A 3 -12.05 -49.49 11.43
C SER A 3 -13.40 -49.27 10.72
N TYR A 4 -14.53 -49.48 11.41
CA TYR A 4 -15.87 -49.32 10.83
C TYR A 4 -16.27 -47.85 10.68
N PHE A 5 -16.04 -47.05 11.73
CA PHE A 5 -16.35 -45.61 11.74
C PHE A 5 -15.58 -44.81 10.68
N ILE A 6 -14.33 -45.18 10.39
CA ILE A 6 -13.51 -44.51 9.35
C ILE A 6 -14.07 -44.78 7.94
N LYS A 7 -14.62 -45.98 7.70
CA LYS A 7 -15.23 -46.32 6.41
C LYS A 7 -16.55 -45.59 6.21
N GLU A 8 -17.37 -45.50 7.25
CA GLU A 8 -18.67 -44.82 7.21
C GLU A 8 -18.54 -43.31 7.03
N SER A 9 -17.59 -42.68 7.72
CA SER A 9 -17.28 -41.25 7.53
C SER A 9 -16.78 -40.93 6.11
N LYS A 10 -15.97 -41.83 5.50
CA LYS A 10 -15.52 -41.66 4.11
C LYS A 10 -16.67 -41.79 3.10
N ILE A 11 -17.63 -42.67 3.35
CA ILE A 11 -18.82 -42.83 2.50
C ILE A 11 -19.72 -41.59 2.58
N LEU A 12 -19.92 -41.04 3.79
CA LEU A 12 -20.64 -39.79 4.01
C LEU A 12 -19.99 -38.62 3.27
N ALA A 13 -18.69 -38.41 3.44
CA ALA A 13 -17.96 -37.35 2.75
C ALA A 13 -18.01 -37.49 1.21
N HIS A 14 -17.97 -38.72 0.70
CA HIS A 14 -18.11 -38.97 -0.74
C HIS A 14 -19.53 -38.64 -1.25
N ASN A 15 -20.56 -38.98 -0.48
CA ASN A 15 -21.95 -38.66 -0.83
C ASN A 15 -22.23 -37.15 -0.79
N GLU A 16 -21.69 -36.45 0.22
CA GLU A 16 -21.77 -34.99 0.30
C GLU A 16 -21.06 -34.32 -0.88
N LYS A 17 -19.86 -34.82 -1.24
CA LYS A 17 -19.11 -34.35 -2.42
C LYS A 17 -19.89 -34.59 -3.71
N ALA A 18 -20.51 -35.75 -3.88
CA ALA A 18 -21.35 -36.05 -5.04
C ALA A 18 -22.58 -35.13 -5.13
N ALA A 19 -23.24 -34.84 -4.00
CA ALA A 19 -24.36 -33.92 -3.94
C ALA A 19 -23.94 -32.48 -4.29
N LEU A 20 -22.77 -32.03 -3.81
CA LEU A 20 -22.23 -30.72 -4.15
C LEU A 20 -21.93 -30.59 -5.65
N TYR A 21 -21.28 -31.59 -6.26
CA TYR A 21 -21.03 -31.55 -7.71
C TYR A 21 -22.31 -31.60 -8.53
N SER A 22 -23.32 -32.37 -8.10
CA SER A 22 -24.63 -32.38 -8.77
C SER A 22 -25.30 -31.01 -8.73
N LYS A 23 -25.24 -30.30 -7.59
CA LYS A 23 -25.78 -28.93 -7.46
C LYS A 23 -25.01 -27.93 -8.32
N LEU A 24 -23.68 -28.05 -8.37
CA LEU A 24 -22.83 -27.20 -9.20
C LEU A 24 -23.15 -27.41 -10.69
N LEU A 25 -23.31 -28.65 -11.12
CA LEU A 25 -23.66 -29.00 -12.50
C LEU A 25 -25.03 -28.42 -12.88
N GLN A 26 -26.04 -28.58 -12.01
CA GLN A 26 -27.37 -28.04 -12.25
C GLN A 26 -27.35 -26.51 -12.34
N SER A 27 -26.64 -25.84 -11.43
CA SER A 27 -26.50 -24.38 -11.46
C SER A 27 -25.81 -23.89 -12.74
N ALA A 28 -24.75 -24.58 -13.18
CA ALA A 28 -24.06 -24.26 -14.43
C ALA A 28 -24.98 -24.43 -15.66
N GLN A 29 -25.82 -25.48 -15.68
CA GLN A 29 -26.79 -25.70 -16.74
C GLN A 29 -27.88 -24.61 -16.78
N GLU A 30 -28.38 -24.19 -15.61
CA GLU A 30 -29.36 -23.10 -15.50
C GLU A 30 -28.79 -21.76 -15.99
N GLN A 31 -27.54 -21.44 -15.62
CA GLN A 31 -26.87 -20.22 -16.11
C GLN A 31 -26.63 -20.28 -17.62
N HIS A 32 -26.24 -21.44 -18.16
CA HIS A 32 -26.05 -21.61 -19.59
C HIS A 32 -27.36 -21.40 -20.36
N ALA A 33 -28.46 -22.01 -19.91
CA ALA A 33 -29.78 -21.81 -20.53
C ALA A 33 -30.23 -20.35 -20.48
N LYS A 34 -29.97 -19.65 -19.36
CA LYS A 34 -30.28 -18.23 -19.21
C LYS A 34 -29.49 -17.36 -20.18
N LEU A 35 -28.18 -17.60 -20.32
CA LEU A 35 -27.33 -16.91 -21.28
C LEU A 35 -27.79 -17.15 -22.72
N GLN A 36 -28.11 -18.40 -23.06
CA GLN A 36 -28.58 -18.75 -24.40
C GLN A 36 -29.88 -18.03 -24.77
N SER A 37 -30.85 -17.98 -23.85
CA SER A 37 -32.10 -17.21 -24.07
C SER A 37 -31.88 -15.70 -24.20
N ARG A 38 -30.80 -15.16 -23.60
CA ARG A 38 -30.42 -13.75 -23.74
C ARG A 38 -29.78 -13.49 -25.10
N MET A 39 -28.96 -14.41 -25.58
CA MET A 39 -28.32 -14.33 -26.90
C MET A 39 -29.37 -14.35 -28.02
N GLU A 40 -30.36 -15.25 -27.94
CA GLU A 40 -31.47 -15.32 -28.90
C GLU A 40 -32.26 -13.99 -28.99
N LYS A 41 -32.47 -13.31 -27.85
CA LYS A 41 -33.13 -11.99 -27.83
C LYS A 41 -32.30 -10.90 -28.49
N VAL A 42 -30.98 -10.94 -28.36
CA VAL A 42 -30.08 -9.97 -28.99
C VAL A 42 -30.07 -10.20 -30.51
N ASP A 43 -30.05 -11.45 -30.96
CA ASP A 43 -30.13 -11.78 -32.39
C ASP A 43 -31.45 -11.30 -33.04
N GLU A 44 -32.57 -11.36 -32.31
CA GLU A 44 -33.85 -10.82 -32.78
C GLU A 44 -33.82 -9.30 -32.95
N LEU A 45 -33.24 -8.57 -31.98
CA LEU A 45 -33.08 -7.11 -32.06
C LEU A 45 -32.14 -6.68 -33.20
N ILE A 46 -31.08 -7.45 -33.46
CA ILE A 46 -30.16 -7.16 -34.58
C ILE A 46 -30.90 -7.27 -35.92
N LYS A 47 -31.71 -8.32 -36.10
CA LYS A 47 -32.51 -8.48 -37.33
C LYS A 47 -33.51 -7.36 -37.52
N GLU A 48 -34.11 -6.87 -36.45
CA GLU A 48 -35.03 -5.72 -36.50
C GLU A 48 -34.28 -4.45 -36.93
N ALA A 49 -33.09 -4.19 -36.38
CA ALA A 49 -32.25 -3.06 -36.75
C ALA A 49 -31.79 -3.11 -38.21
N GLU A 50 -31.40 -4.29 -38.70
CA GLU A 50 -31.04 -4.51 -40.12
C GLU A 50 -32.24 -4.21 -41.03
N SER A 51 -33.45 -4.63 -40.65
CA SER A 51 -34.67 -4.32 -41.42
C SER A 51 -34.96 -2.82 -41.47
N CYS A 52 -34.67 -2.07 -40.39
CA CYS A 52 -34.85 -0.62 -40.37
C CYS A 52 -33.83 0.09 -41.28
N LEU A 53 -32.58 -0.38 -41.32
CA LEU A 53 -31.55 0.19 -42.19
C LEU A 53 -31.88 0.03 -43.68
N VAL A 54 -32.35 -1.17 -44.08
CA VAL A 54 -32.77 -1.43 -45.47
C VAL A 54 -33.94 -0.53 -45.88
N ALA A 55 -34.86 -0.22 -44.97
CA ALA A 55 -35.96 0.70 -45.24
C ALA A 55 -35.49 2.15 -45.45
N LEU A 56 -34.47 2.59 -44.69
CA LEU A 56 -33.91 3.93 -44.80
C LEU A 56 -33.08 4.13 -46.08
N GLU A 57 -32.33 3.11 -46.53
CA GLU A 57 -31.58 3.19 -47.79
C GLU A 57 -32.53 3.31 -49.00
N ALA A 58 -33.68 2.63 -48.98
CA ALA A 58 -34.68 2.72 -50.05
C ALA A 58 -35.35 4.11 -50.19
N ASP A 59 -35.41 4.90 -49.10
CA ASP A 59 -35.94 6.26 -49.13
C ASP A 59 -34.95 7.30 -49.68
N SER A 60 -33.64 6.99 -49.69
CA SER A 60 -32.59 7.92 -50.14
C SER A 60 -32.37 8.00 -51.66
N ASP A 61 -32.94 7.07 -52.44
CA ASP A 61 -32.82 7.03 -53.91
C ASP A 61 -33.76 8.03 -54.64
N TRP A 62 -34.57 8.81 -53.91
CA TRP A 62 -35.55 9.75 -54.50
C TRP A 62 -35.03 11.19 -54.72
N GLU A 63 -33.83 11.56 -54.26
CA GLU A 63 -33.35 12.96 -54.25
C GLU A 63 -32.52 13.41 -55.48
N GLU A 64 -32.32 12.57 -56.51
CA GLU A 64 -31.42 12.87 -57.65
C GLU A 64 -32.10 13.56 -58.87
N TRP A 65 -33.09 14.45 -58.70
CA TRP A 65 -33.88 14.99 -59.84
C TRP A 65 -34.14 16.52 -59.87
N GLU A 66 -33.37 17.36 -59.19
CA GLU A 66 -33.58 18.83 -59.24
C GLU A 66 -32.25 19.60 -59.23
N ALA A 67 -31.58 19.74 -60.38
CA ALA A 67 -30.50 20.70 -60.56
C ALA A 67 -30.33 21.13 -62.02
N ASP A 68 -31.17 22.05 -62.50
CA ASP A 68 -30.81 22.90 -63.64
C ASP A 68 -31.63 24.20 -63.65
N CYS A 69 -30.99 25.35 -63.38
CA CYS A 69 -31.22 26.59 -64.15
C CYS A 69 -30.39 27.82 -63.69
N SER A 70 -29.66 28.34 -64.69
CA SER A 70 -29.41 29.76 -65.05
C SER A 70 -28.26 30.56 -64.42
N ASP A 71 -27.26 30.76 -65.28
CA ASP A 71 -26.15 31.72 -65.25
C ASP A 71 -26.50 32.98 -66.09
N GLU A 72 -25.67 34.01 -65.96
CA GLU A 72 -25.60 35.30 -66.70
C GLU A 72 -26.33 36.51 -66.07
N MET A 73 -25.56 37.33 -65.32
CA MET A 73 -25.59 38.82 -65.25
C MET A 73 -24.74 39.31 -64.05
N ALA A 74 -23.40 39.31 -64.11
CA ALA A 74 -22.62 39.68 -62.92
C ALA A 74 -21.24 40.37 -63.09
N GLU A 75 -20.77 40.73 -64.29
CA GLU A 75 -19.34 41.07 -64.47
C GLU A 75 -18.84 42.39 -63.82
N GLY A 76 -19.70 43.36 -63.48
CA GLY A 76 -19.27 44.60 -62.79
C GLY A 76 -19.35 44.56 -61.25
N LYS A 77 -20.26 43.77 -60.69
CA LYS A 77 -20.38 43.52 -59.23
C LYS A 77 -19.43 42.42 -58.75
N ASN A 78 -18.92 41.59 -59.66
CA ASN A 78 -18.04 40.47 -59.37
C ASN A 78 -16.62 40.87 -58.94
N GLN A 79 -16.14 42.07 -59.26
CA GLN A 79 -14.76 42.46 -58.94
C GLN A 79 -14.59 42.91 -57.47
N GLY A 80 -15.55 43.68 -56.94
CA GLY A 80 -15.60 44.04 -55.50
C GLY A 80 -15.93 42.84 -54.62
N LYS A 81 -16.96 42.07 -55.00
CA LYS A 81 -17.29 40.79 -54.35
C LYS A 81 -16.15 39.78 -54.43
N GLY A 82 -15.41 39.75 -55.54
CA GLY A 82 -14.26 38.84 -55.71
C GLY A 82 -13.08 39.16 -54.80
N ASN A 83 -12.85 40.43 -54.47
CA ASN A 83 -11.81 40.83 -53.52
C ASN A 83 -12.25 40.59 -52.06
N GLU A 84 -13.50 40.86 -51.73
CA GLU A 84 -14.09 40.49 -50.43
C GLU A 84 -14.08 38.96 -50.24
N PHE A 85 -14.44 38.20 -51.28
CA PHE A 85 -14.40 36.73 -51.26
C PHE A 85 -12.97 36.19 -51.09
N LYS A 86 -11.97 36.82 -51.72
CA LYS A 86 -10.55 36.46 -51.49
C LYS A 86 -10.09 36.79 -50.07
N SER A 87 -10.53 37.92 -49.51
CA SER A 87 -10.22 38.30 -48.13
C SER A 87 -10.87 37.36 -47.12
N LEU A 88 -12.14 37.00 -47.33
CA LEU A 88 -12.86 36.05 -46.50
C LEU A 88 -12.25 34.66 -46.60
N LYS A 89 -11.84 34.23 -47.79
CA LYS A 89 -11.15 32.95 -47.99
C LYS A 89 -9.80 32.90 -47.26
N ALA A 90 -9.02 33.98 -47.28
CA ALA A 90 -7.78 34.06 -46.52
C ALA A 90 -8.03 34.02 -45.00
N GLN A 91 -9.10 34.65 -44.53
CA GLN A 91 -9.51 34.61 -43.13
C GLN A 91 -10.02 33.22 -42.70
N GLU A 92 -10.75 32.53 -43.58
CA GLU A 92 -11.20 31.15 -43.38
C GLU A 92 -10.01 30.17 -43.30
N GLU A 93 -9.02 30.31 -44.19
CA GLU A 93 -7.79 29.50 -44.17
C GLU A 93 -6.97 29.74 -42.89
N GLU A 94 -6.92 30.98 -42.39
CA GLU A 94 -6.24 31.30 -41.12
C GLU A 94 -7.00 30.72 -39.92
N LEU A 95 -8.32 30.88 -39.87
CA LEU A 95 -9.16 30.29 -38.82
C LEU A 95 -9.12 28.75 -38.84
N GLN A 96 -9.03 28.13 -40.01
CA GLN A 96 -8.84 26.68 -40.13
C GLN A 96 -7.48 26.23 -39.58
N ARG A 97 -6.43 27.04 -39.77
CA ARG A 97 -5.12 26.75 -39.18
C ARG A 97 -5.16 26.90 -37.67
N GLU A 98 -5.74 27.98 -37.16
CA GLU A 98 -5.94 28.19 -35.71
C GLU A 98 -6.76 27.06 -35.07
N LEU A 99 -7.84 26.62 -35.72
CA LEU A 99 -8.64 25.48 -35.24
C LEU A 99 -7.81 24.18 -35.22
N SER A 100 -7.01 23.94 -36.26
CA SER A 100 -6.14 22.74 -36.33
C SER A 100 -5.07 22.75 -35.23
N ASP A 101 -4.48 23.92 -34.97
CA ASP A 101 -3.48 24.10 -33.91
C ASP A 101 -4.13 23.92 -32.52
N LEU A 102 -5.33 24.46 -32.33
CA LEU A 102 -6.09 24.33 -31.08
C LEU A 102 -6.54 22.87 -30.83
N GLU A 103 -6.95 22.15 -31.88
CA GLU A 103 -7.27 20.72 -31.81
C GLU A 103 -6.04 19.90 -31.40
N ALA A 104 -4.87 20.18 -31.99
CA ALA A 104 -3.63 19.51 -31.61
C ALA A 104 -3.21 19.78 -30.16
N GLU A 105 -3.37 21.02 -29.68
CA GLU A 105 -3.11 21.38 -28.28
C GLU A 105 -4.11 20.68 -27.32
N ASN A 106 -5.38 20.57 -27.73
CA ASN A 106 -6.41 19.86 -26.96
C ASN A 106 -6.11 18.35 -26.89
N GLU A 107 -5.73 17.72 -28.00
CA GLU A 107 -5.30 16.31 -27.99
C GLU A 107 -4.08 16.08 -27.08
N GLN A 108 -3.10 16.98 -27.12
CA GLN A 108 -1.92 16.91 -26.26
C GLN A 108 -2.28 17.03 -24.78
N THR A 109 -3.13 18.00 -24.41
CA THR A 109 -3.57 18.19 -23.03
C THR A 109 -4.43 17.03 -22.54
N LEU A 110 -5.26 16.44 -23.41
CA LEU A 110 -6.05 15.25 -23.09
C LEU A 110 -5.16 14.02 -22.87
N ALA A 111 -4.11 13.85 -23.68
CA ALA A 111 -3.10 12.80 -23.48
C ALA A 111 -2.36 12.96 -22.14
N GLN A 112 -1.96 14.19 -21.78
CA GLN A 112 -1.35 14.49 -20.48
C GLN A 112 -2.31 14.22 -19.32
N MET A 113 -3.58 14.60 -19.45
CA MET A 113 -4.60 14.35 -18.43
C MET A 113 -4.82 12.85 -18.20
N ASN A 114 -4.82 12.05 -19.27
CA ASN A 114 -4.94 10.60 -19.17
C ASN A 114 -3.71 9.98 -18.48
N GLN A 115 -2.50 10.44 -18.80
CA GLN A 115 -1.28 9.97 -18.12
C GLN A 115 -1.33 10.27 -16.62
N LEU A 116 -1.69 11.50 -16.24
CA LEU A 116 -1.81 11.88 -14.83
C LEU A 116 -2.87 11.06 -14.11
N LYS A 117 -3.98 10.74 -14.78
CA LYS A 117 -5.05 9.91 -14.21
C LYS A 117 -4.61 8.45 -14.00
N GLU A 118 -3.76 7.91 -14.89
CA GLU A 118 -3.15 6.60 -14.69
C GLU A 118 -2.15 6.60 -13.52
N GLU A 119 -1.34 7.66 -13.40
CA GLU A 119 -0.42 7.85 -12.28
C GLU A 119 -1.18 7.98 -10.94
N GLU A 120 -2.26 8.78 -10.89
CA GLU A 120 -3.16 8.91 -9.74
C GLU A 120 -3.73 7.56 -9.34
N LYS A 121 -4.27 6.80 -10.30
CA LYS A 121 -4.81 5.46 -10.05
C LYS A 121 -3.73 4.51 -9.52
N SER A 122 -2.52 4.56 -10.08
CA SER A 122 -1.40 3.75 -9.60
C SER A 122 -1.01 4.10 -8.17
N CYS A 123 -0.98 5.39 -7.81
CA CYS A 123 -0.74 5.85 -6.45
C CYS A 123 -1.84 5.40 -5.49
N GLN A 124 -3.11 5.51 -5.90
CA GLN A 124 -4.24 5.07 -5.10
C GLN A 124 -4.24 3.55 -4.87
N GLU A 125 -3.95 2.75 -5.90
CA GLU A 125 -3.79 1.29 -5.75
C GLU A 125 -2.62 0.94 -4.81
N LEU A 126 -1.56 1.75 -4.77
CA LEU A 126 -0.47 1.61 -3.81
C LEU A 126 -0.91 1.95 -2.39
N LEU A 127 -1.66 3.03 -2.19
CA LEU A 127 -2.21 3.42 -0.90
C LEU A 127 -3.20 2.37 -0.36
N GLU A 128 -4.05 1.81 -1.21
CA GLU A 128 -5.00 0.74 -0.82
C GLU A 128 -4.28 -0.59 -0.54
N ARG A 129 -3.16 -0.86 -1.21
CA ARG A 129 -2.36 -2.08 -1.02
C ARG A 129 -1.49 -2.01 0.25
N TYR A 130 -1.05 -0.82 0.63
CA TYR A 130 -0.19 -0.60 1.77
C TYR A 130 -0.91 0.34 2.74
N ASP A 131 -1.48 -0.23 3.81
CA ASP A 131 -2.06 0.55 4.89
C ASP A 131 -0.90 1.29 5.61
N PHE A 132 -0.64 2.54 5.19
CA PHE A 132 0.48 3.34 5.69
C PHE A 132 0.15 3.98 7.05
N THR A 133 -1.11 3.94 7.47
CA THR A 133 -1.55 4.43 8.76
C THR A 133 -1.31 3.37 9.83
N GLU A 134 -0.26 3.56 10.62
CA GLU A 134 0.07 2.70 11.78
C GLU A 134 -0.86 2.93 12.99
N TRP A 135 -1.85 3.84 12.85
CA TRP A 135 -2.80 4.19 13.89
C TRP A 135 -4.25 4.18 13.41
N GLU A 136 -5.15 3.90 14.35
CA GLU A 136 -6.60 3.98 14.19
C GLU A 136 -7.18 4.97 15.20
N ILE A 137 -8.19 5.74 14.81
CA ILE A 137 -8.90 6.64 15.73
C ILE A 137 -10.04 5.86 16.37
N THR A 138 -10.01 5.76 17.70
CA THR A 138 -11.05 5.08 18.47
C THR A 138 -12.06 6.04 19.07
N GLU A 139 -11.62 7.24 19.42
CA GLU A 139 -12.48 8.30 19.95
C GLU A 139 -12.11 9.65 19.33
N TRP A 140 -13.11 10.39 18.89
CA TRP A 140 -12.98 11.79 18.51
C TRP A 140 -14.13 12.58 19.13
N SER A 141 -13.81 13.45 20.07
CA SER A 141 -14.78 14.26 20.79
C SER A 141 -14.33 15.72 20.85
N GLU A 142 -15.21 16.60 21.34
CA GLU A 142 -14.85 17.99 21.59
C GLU A 142 -13.73 18.11 22.61
N GLN A 143 -13.58 17.18 23.56
CA GLN A 143 -12.63 17.31 24.68
C GLN A 143 -11.33 16.55 24.46
N GLN A 144 -11.37 15.46 23.70
CA GLN A 144 -10.24 14.58 23.50
C GLN A 144 -10.33 13.79 22.20
N ALA A 145 -9.17 13.36 21.70
CA ALA A 145 -9.04 12.34 20.65
C ALA A 145 -8.14 11.20 21.15
N VAL A 146 -8.49 9.97 20.79
CA VAL A 146 -7.76 8.76 21.17
C VAL A 146 -7.32 8.04 19.91
N PHE A 147 -6.02 7.79 19.82
CA PHE A 147 -5.38 7.08 18.71
C PHE A 147 -4.73 5.81 19.21
N ASN A 148 -4.99 4.70 18.55
CA ASN A 148 -4.42 3.40 18.90
C ASN A 148 -3.35 2.99 17.89
N PHE A 149 -2.23 2.50 18.38
CA PHE A 149 -1.12 1.95 17.59
C PHE A 149 -0.90 0.47 17.92
N LEU A 150 -0.29 -0.27 16.98
CA LEU A 150 0.06 -1.69 17.15
C LEU A 150 -1.11 -2.58 17.60
N TYR A 151 -2.24 -2.51 16.90
CA TYR A 151 -3.44 -3.32 17.21
C TYR A 151 -3.88 -3.13 18.68
N ASP A 152 -4.13 -1.87 19.07
CA ASP A 152 -4.59 -1.45 20.40
C ASP A 152 -3.59 -1.68 21.55
N ALA A 153 -2.33 -2.03 21.27
CA ALA A 153 -1.32 -2.25 22.30
C ALA A 153 -0.77 -0.94 22.90
N ILE A 154 -0.84 0.16 22.15
CA ILE A 154 -0.40 1.49 22.58
C ILE A 154 -1.52 2.48 22.30
N GLU A 155 -1.94 3.21 23.32
CA GLU A 155 -2.96 4.25 23.22
C GLU A 155 -2.30 5.63 23.34
N LEU A 156 -2.69 6.57 22.50
CA LEU A 156 -2.33 7.98 22.56
C LEU A 156 -3.59 8.80 22.81
N THR A 157 -3.67 9.39 24.00
CA THR A 157 -4.75 10.30 24.39
C THR A 157 -4.31 11.75 24.19
N VAL A 158 -5.03 12.49 23.36
CA VAL A 158 -4.85 13.92 23.10
C VAL A 158 -6.01 14.67 23.74
N VAL A 159 -5.74 15.52 24.73
CA VAL A 159 -6.77 16.35 25.38
C VAL A 159 -6.72 17.76 24.82
N PHE A 160 -7.85 18.23 24.32
CA PHE A 160 -7.97 19.56 23.71
C PHE A 160 -8.26 20.64 24.74
N GLY A 161 -7.82 21.86 24.43
CA GLY A 161 -8.17 23.07 25.15
C GLY A 161 -9.64 23.47 24.95
N PRO A 162 -10.10 24.51 25.65
CA PRO A 162 -11.47 25.00 25.48
C PRO A 162 -11.77 25.32 24.01
N PRO A 163 -13.00 25.06 23.54
CA PRO A 163 -13.38 25.32 22.16
C PRO A 163 -13.21 26.80 21.82
N ILE A 164 -12.76 27.06 20.59
CA ILE A 164 -12.63 28.42 20.06
C ILE A 164 -14.04 28.86 19.58
N ASP A 165 -14.42 30.12 19.82
CA ASP A 165 -15.75 30.62 19.43
C ASP A 165 -16.00 30.41 17.93
N GLY A 166 -16.96 29.53 17.59
CA GLY A 166 -17.33 29.18 16.22
C GLY A 166 -16.63 27.96 15.61
N ASP A 167 -15.80 27.24 16.38
CA ASP A 167 -15.18 25.98 15.98
C ASP A 167 -16.07 24.80 16.41
N ASP A 168 -16.79 24.21 15.44
CA ASP A 168 -17.53 22.97 15.65
C ASP A 168 -16.53 21.79 15.58
N PHE A 169 -16.44 21.00 16.64
CA PHE A 169 -15.69 19.72 16.67
C PHE A 169 -14.15 19.77 16.54
N GLY A 170 -13.51 20.93 16.70
CA GLY A 170 -12.05 21.00 16.69
C GLY A 170 -11.45 20.92 15.30
N GLU A 171 -12.15 21.48 14.30
CA GLU A 171 -11.62 21.61 12.94
C GLU A 171 -10.55 22.70 12.85
N ASP A 172 -10.55 23.66 13.77
CA ASP A 172 -9.56 24.74 13.77
C ASP A 172 -8.15 24.23 14.15
N PRO A 173 -7.17 24.30 13.23
CA PRO A 173 -5.79 23.85 13.49
C PRO A 173 -5.07 24.67 14.58
N SER A 174 -5.60 25.85 14.95
CA SER A 174 -5.05 26.70 16.00
C SER A 174 -5.45 26.25 17.42
N ARG A 175 -6.35 25.26 17.53
CA ARG A 175 -6.81 24.73 18.82
C ARG A 175 -5.65 24.19 19.66
N GLN A 176 -5.61 24.59 20.93
CA GLN A 176 -4.54 24.18 21.84
C GLN A 176 -4.69 22.74 22.31
N ILE A 177 -3.57 22.06 22.52
CA ILE A 177 -3.50 20.74 23.15
C ILE A 177 -3.03 20.91 24.59
N VAL A 178 -3.83 20.44 25.54
CA VAL A 178 -3.57 20.54 26.99
C VAL A 178 -2.66 19.42 27.45
N SER A 179 -2.88 18.20 26.96
CA SER A 179 -2.04 17.05 27.27
C SER A 179 -1.99 16.02 26.15
N LEU A 180 -0.85 15.35 26.08
CA LEU A 180 -0.55 14.24 25.19
C LEU A 180 0.00 13.12 26.06
N ASN A 181 -0.74 12.03 26.20
CA ASN A 181 -0.38 10.91 27.06
C ASN A 181 -0.32 9.63 26.24
N PHE A 182 0.69 8.81 26.51
CA PHE A 182 0.84 7.49 25.90
C PHE A 182 0.67 6.42 26.97
N GLU A 183 -0.18 5.44 26.70
CA GLU A 183 -0.44 4.30 27.59
C GLU A 183 -0.13 2.97 26.88
N SER A 184 0.31 2.00 27.66
CA SER A 184 0.62 0.64 27.22
C SER A 184 -0.47 -0.30 27.73
N HIS A 185 -1.05 -1.09 26.82
CA HIS A 185 -2.03 -2.12 27.15
C HIS A 185 -1.49 -3.55 26.96
N LEU A 186 -0.20 -3.71 26.65
CA LEU A 186 0.42 -5.02 26.49
C LEU A 186 0.58 -5.71 27.85
N ASP A 187 0.12 -6.96 27.92
CA ASP A 187 0.38 -7.84 29.07
C ASP A 187 1.78 -8.46 28.95
N GLU A 188 2.77 -7.86 29.61
CA GLU A 188 4.18 -8.31 29.56
C GLU A 188 4.37 -9.78 29.99
N GLU A 189 3.49 -10.35 30.82
CA GLU A 189 3.62 -11.75 31.27
C GLU A 189 3.14 -12.74 30.21
N LYS A 190 2.19 -12.34 29.35
CA LYS A 190 1.60 -13.20 28.31
C LYS A 190 2.16 -12.94 26.92
N ALA A 191 2.70 -11.76 26.67
CA ALA A 191 3.15 -11.34 25.36
C ALA A 191 4.45 -12.06 24.93
N PRO A 192 4.64 -12.29 23.63
CA PRO A 192 5.92 -12.75 23.10
C PRO A 192 7.07 -11.78 23.46
N PRO A 193 8.30 -12.28 23.69
CA PRO A 193 9.44 -11.41 23.96
C PRO A 193 9.73 -10.39 22.85
N SER A 194 9.43 -10.75 21.59
CA SER A 194 9.48 -9.84 20.44
C SER A 194 8.56 -8.63 20.63
N SER A 195 7.30 -8.84 21.01
CA SER A 195 6.33 -7.78 21.26
C SER A 195 6.72 -6.90 22.45
N CYS A 196 7.20 -7.51 23.54
CA CYS A 196 7.68 -6.76 24.70
C CYS A 196 8.86 -5.84 24.34
N LEU A 197 9.82 -6.33 23.54
CA LEU A 197 10.94 -5.53 23.04
C LEU A 197 10.47 -4.36 22.18
N VAL A 198 9.58 -4.62 21.21
CA VAL A 198 9.04 -3.58 20.33
C VAL A 198 8.42 -2.46 21.13
N GLN A 199 7.57 -2.81 22.09
CA GLN A 199 6.91 -1.81 22.92
C GLN A 199 7.90 -1.02 23.78
N ARG A 200 8.86 -1.69 24.42
CA ARG A 200 9.90 -1.01 25.22
C ARG A 200 10.72 -0.02 24.40
N LEU A 201 11.06 -0.36 23.16
CA LEU A 201 11.78 0.56 22.27
C LEU A 201 10.92 1.76 21.88
N ILE A 202 9.62 1.57 21.64
CA ILE A 202 8.70 2.68 21.34
C ILE A 202 8.55 3.60 22.56
N PHE A 203 8.38 3.05 23.77
CA PHE A 203 8.32 3.88 24.98
C PHE A 203 9.66 4.57 25.29
N GLN A 204 10.80 3.93 25.00
CA GLN A 204 12.10 4.58 25.09
C GLN A 204 12.19 5.82 24.17
N PHE A 205 11.63 5.75 22.96
CA PHE A 205 11.51 6.93 22.08
C PHE A 205 10.60 7.98 22.69
N ILE A 206 9.39 7.59 23.10
CA ILE A 206 8.39 8.51 23.65
C ILE A 206 8.95 9.26 24.85
N GLU A 207 9.56 8.57 25.80
CA GLU A 207 10.18 9.15 26.99
C GLU A 207 11.42 9.99 26.64
N GLY A 208 12.21 9.55 25.65
CA GLY A 208 13.40 10.26 25.18
C GLY A 208 13.11 11.60 24.48
N GLN A 209 11.90 11.78 23.94
CA GLN A 209 11.49 13.04 23.31
C GLN A 209 11.14 14.15 24.32
N GLY A 210 11.03 13.86 25.62
CA GLY A 210 10.72 14.83 26.66
C GLY A 210 9.24 15.25 26.66
N CYS A 211 8.95 16.54 26.89
CA CYS A 211 7.58 17.04 26.99
C CYS A 211 6.92 17.16 25.60
N TRP A 212 6.10 16.16 25.23
CA TRP A 212 5.31 16.16 23.99
C TRP A 212 4.39 17.37 23.85
N GLN A 213 3.91 17.93 24.96
CA GLN A 213 3.10 19.17 24.99
C GLN A 213 3.85 20.37 24.40
N GLU A 214 5.16 20.48 24.63
CA GLU A 214 5.97 21.58 24.08
C GLU A 214 6.18 21.43 22.58
N LYS A 215 6.23 20.17 22.09
CA LYS A 215 6.38 19.84 20.67
C LYS A 215 5.06 19.95 19.89
N CYS A 216 3.95 19.77 20.59
CA CYS A 216 2.61 19.78 20.00
C CYS A 216 1.70 20.73 20.80
N PRO A 217 1.94 22.05 20.73
CA PRO A 217 1.13 23.01 21.47
C PRO A 217 -0.28 23.17 20.88
N THR A 218 -0.45 22.89 19.60
CA THR A 218 -1.71 23.04 18.87
C THR A 218 -1.99 21.86 17.94
N LEU A 219 -3.25 21.70 17.55
CA LEU A 219 -3.75 20.66 16.65
C LEU A 219 -2.99 20.63 15.31
N TYR A 220 -2.53 21.78 14.82
CA TYR A 220 -1.69 21.88 13.62
C TYR A 220 -0.46 20.96 13.64
N TYR A 221 0.15 20.75 14.82
CA TYR A 221 1.34 19.91 14.97
C TYR A 221 1.02 18.43 15.21
N LEU A 222 -0.25 18.09 15.45
CA LEU A 222 -0.66 16.72 15.75
C LEU A 222 -0.35 15.74 14.60
N PRO A 223 -0.61 16.06 13.31
CA PRO A 223 -0.24 15.18 12.21
C PRO A 223 1.25 14.86 12.16
N GLN A 224 2.11 15.82 12.51
CA GLN A 224 3.56 15.61 12.55
C GLN A 224 3.96 14.66 13.69
N VAL A 225 3.38 14.83 14.87
CA VAL A 225 3.61 13.91 16.00
C VAL A 225 3.15 12.50 15.67
N LEU A 226 1.95 12.37 15.10
CA LEU A 226 1.43 11.08 14.66
C LEU A 226 2.35 10.43 13.64
N HIS A 227 2.88 11.21 12.68
CA HIS A 227 3.83 10.71 11.70
C HIS A 227 5.14 10.22 12.33
N ASP A 228 5.74 11.02 13.21
CA ASP A 228 7.01 10.68 13.87
C ASP A 228 6.88 9.41 14.71
N VAL A 229 5.78 9.29 15.47
CA VAL A 229 5.48 8.08 16.25
C VAL A 229 5.21 6.89 15.33
N SER A 230 4.42 7.06 14.28
CA SER A 230 4.14 6.00 13.29
C SER A 230 5.42 5.45 12.67
N LEU A 231 6.38 6.32 12.35
CA LEU A 231 7.65 5.90 11.76
C LEU A 231 8.44 4.99 12.70
N VAL A 232 8.49 5.33 13.99
CA VAL A 232 9.17 4.52 15.01
C VAL A 232 8.41 3.22 15.25
N VAL A 233 7.09 3.28 15.36
CA VAL A 233 6.21 2.11 15.52
C VAL A 233 6.42 1.13 14.36
N SER A 234 6.40 1.60 13.12
CA SER A 234 6.60 0.77 11.92
C SER A 234 7.97 0.08 11.92
N ARG A 235 9.04 0.83 12.24
CA ARG A 235 10.40 0.27 12.32
C ARG A 235 10.54 -0.78 13.42
N CYS A 236 9.95 -0.53 14.58
CA CYS A 236 9.98 -1.46 15.69
C CYS A 236 9.12 -2.70 15.39
N LYS A 237 7.96 -2.55 14.75
CA LYS A 237 7.13 -3.67 14.27
C LYS A 237 7.93 -4.60 13.35
N ILE A 238 8.64 -4.05 12.37
CA ILE A 238 9.53 -4.82 11.47
C ILE A 238 10.60 -5.56 12.28
N LEU A 239 11.22 -4.91 13.26
CA LEU A 239 12.19 -5.56 14.15
C LEU A 239 11.57 -6.75 14.91
N GLY A 240 10.35 -6.60 15.44
CA GLY A 240 9.61 -7.69 16.08
C GLY A 240 9.46 -8.90 15.14
N GLU A 241 9.05 -8.65 13.90
CA GLU A 241 8.95 -9.69 12.85
C GLU A 241 10.31 -10.31 12.49
N GLU A 242 11.40 -9.54 12.57
CA GLU A 242 12.75 -10.06 12.39
C GLU A 242 13.15 -11.03 13.50
N ILE A 243 12.84 -10.70 14.76
CA ILE A 243 13.11 -11.56 15.92
C ILE A 243 12.32 -12.86 15.80
N GLU A 244 11.02 -12.79 15.53
CA GLU A 244 10.18 -13.98 15.35
C GLU A 244 10.67 -14.87 14.19
N PHE A 245 11.13 -14.23 13.11
CA PHE A 245 11.75 -14.96 12.01
C PHE A 245 13.03 -15.68 12.43
N LEU A 246 13.89 -15.03 13.22
CA LEU A 246 15.13 -15.63 13.70
C LEU A 246 14.87 -16.74 14.72
N GLU A 247 13.87 -16.61 15.58
CA GLU A 247 13.43 -17.68 16.48
C GLU A 247 12.94 -18.90 15.70
N ARG A 248 12.17 -18.69 14.62
CA ARG A 248 11.57 -19.78 13.84
C ARG A 248 12.51 -20.39 12.80
N TRP A 249 13.38 -19.59 12.19
CA TRP A 249 14.21 -19.97 11.03
C TRP A 249 15.71 -19.80 11.27
N GLY A 250 16.13 -19.38 12.46
CA GLY A 250 17.54 -19.16 12.83
C GLY A 250 18.44 -20.37 12.58
N GLY A 251 17.92 -21.59 12.73
CA GLY A 251 18.67 -22.82 12.48
C GLY A 251 19.29 -22.89 11.08
N LYS A 252 18.68 -22.25 10.06
CA LYS A 252 19.25 -22.15 8.70
C LYS A 252 20.57 -21.38 8.65
N PHE A 253 20.80 -20.52 9.64
CA PHE A 253 21.95 -19.63 9.74
C PHE A 253 22.96 -20.09 10.80
N ASN A 254 22.87 -21.33 11.29
CA ASN A 254 23.64 -21.81 12.45
C ASN A 254 23.35 -21.02 13.75
N LEU A 255 22.22 -20.32 13.81
CA LEU A 255 21.71 -19.67 15.02
C LEU A 255 20.92 -20.70 15.82
N LEU A 256 21.47 -21.10 16.98
CA LEU A 256 20.85 -22.08 17.86
C LEU A 256 19.74 -21.49 18.72
N LYS A 257 19.93 -20.25 19.19
CA LYS A 257 19.02 -19.61 20.12
C LYS A 257 19.03 -18.10 19.93
N THR A 258 17.83 -17.53 19.98
CA THR A 258 17.59 -16.09 20.12
C THR A 258 16.99 -15.90 21.50
N GLU A 259 17.54 -14.98 22.28
CA GLU A 259 16.95 -14.53 23.54
C GLU A 259 16.82 -13.01 23.51
N VAL A 260 15.73 -12.51 24.08
CA VAL A 260 15.50 -11.10 24.28
C VAL A 260 15.56 -10.84 25.78
N ASP A 261 16.45 -9.94 26.19
CA ASP A 261 16.67 -9.52 27.56
C ASP A 261 16.59 -8.00 27.61
N ASP A 262 15.40 -7.51 27.93
CA ASP A 262 15.06 -6.09 27.88
C ASP A 262 15.26 -5.50 26.48
N THR A 263 16.20 -4.56 26.32
CA THR A 263 16.57 -3.94 25.03
C THR A 263 17.71 -4.68 24.33
N LYS A 264 18.18 -5.79 24.90
CA LYS A 264 19.31 -6.56 24.37
C LYS A 264 18.84 -7.85 23.72
N VAL A 265 19.35 -8.13 22.53
CA VAL A 265 19.10 -9.38 21.81
C VAL A 265 20.37 -10.22 21.82
N LYS A 266 20.28 -11.42 22.40
CA LYS A 266 21.36 -12.41 22.46
C LYS A 266 21.14 -13.46 21.37
N LEU A 267 22.16 -13.65 20.55
CA LEU A 267 22.17 -14.56 19.41
C LEU A 267 23.27 -15.59 19.61
N LEU A 268 22.90 -16.84 19.91
CA LEU A 268 23.84 -17.93 20.11
C LEU A 268 24.10 -18.66 18.79
N PHE A 269 25.29 -18.47 18.23
CA PHE A 269 25.74 -19.17 17.04
C PHE A 269 26.54 -20.43 17.38
N SER A 270 26.35 -21.50 16.61
CA SER A 270 27.14 -22.72 16.74
C SER A 270 27.23 -23.45 15.41
N ALA A 271 28.45 -23.63 14.92
CA ALA A 271 28.73 -24.39 13.71
C ALA A 271 29.90 -25.35 13.97
N SER A 272 29.65 -26.66 13.86
CA SER A 272 30.70 -27.67 13.97
C SER A 272 31.68 -27.62 12.80
N THR A 273 31.19 -27.28 11.60
CA THR A 273 32.00 -27.14 10.37
C THR A 273 33.06 -26.06 10.48
N ALA A 274 32.73 -24.94 11.12
CA ALA A 274 33.67 -23.84 11.37
C ALA A 274 34.39 -23.96 12.73
N PHE A 275 34.11 -25.03 13.49
CA PHE A 275 34.59 -25.22 14.86
C PHE A 275 34.39 -23.97 15.74
N ALA A 276 33.19 -23.39 15.66
CA ALA A 276 32.87 -22.10 16.28
C ALA A 276 31.60 -22.18 17.11
N LYS A 277 31.65 -21.58 18.30
CA LYS A 277 30.48 -21.31 19.14
C LYS A 277 30.69 -20.00 19.89
N PHE A 278 29.79 -19.05 19.72
CA PHE A 278 29.86 -17.76 20.37
C PHE A 278 28.45 -17.17 20.52
N GLU A 279 28.29 -16.30 21.50
CA GLU A 279 27.07 -15.54 21.72
C GLU A 279 27.33 -14.07 21.38
N LEU A 280 26.48 -13.51 20.52
CA LEU A 280 26.48 -12.11 20.14
C LEU A 280 25.35 -11.40 20.87
N THR A 281 25.66 -10.41 21.70
CA THR A 281 24.65 -9.56 22.33
C THR A 281 24.62 -8.21 21.61
N LEU A 282 23.47 -7.85 21.06
CA LEU A 282 23.19 -6.58 20.40
C LEU A 282 22.34 -5.72 21.32
N SER A 283 22.74 -4.47 21.57
CA SER A 283 21.92 -3.51 22.31
C SER A 283 21.11 -2.69 21.32
N LEU A 284 19.79 -2.80 21.38
CA LEU A 284 18.88 -2.10 20.48
C LEU A 284 18.43 -0.78 21.11
N SER A 285 18.10 0.20 20.27
CA SER A 285 17.47 1.46 20.64
C SER A 285 16.35 1.77 19.66
N ALA A 286 15.52 2.77 19.98
CA ALA A 286 14.47 3.23 19.08
C ALA A 286 14.97 3.77 17.74
N ASP A 287 16.27 4.08 17.62
CA ASP A 287 16.89 4.52 16.38
C ASP A 287 17.12 3.36 15.39
N TYR A 288 16.80 2.12 15.78
CA TYR A 288 16.86 0.99 14.87
C TYR A 288 15.90 1.20 13.66
N PRO A 289 16.30 0.84 12.43
CA PRO A 289 17.59 0.29 12.00
C PRO A 289 18.61 1.34 11.52
N SER A 290 18.40 2.63 11.82
CA SER A 290 19.17 3.75 11.26
C SER A 290 20.54 3.97 11.92
N ALA A 291 20.75 3.46 13.14
CA ALA A 291 22.01 3.58 13.87
C ALA A 291 22.80 2.26 13.88
N SER A 292 24.13 2.36 14.01
CA SER A 292 25.00 1.21 14.26
C SER A 292 24.70 0.62 15.63
N LEU A 293 24.60 -0.71 15.72
CA LEU A 293 24.25 -1.39 16.97
C LEU A 293 25.48 -1.61 17.85
N PRO A 294 25.48 -1.13 19.11
CA PRO A 294 26.47 -1.55 20.09
C PRO A 294 26.36 -3.06 20.32
N PHE A 295 27.50 -3.75 20.30
CA PHE A 295 27.53 -5.19 20.44
C PHE A 295 28.64 -5.67 21.36
N THR A 296 28.47 -6.88 21.90
CA THR A 296 29.50 -7.61 22.66
C THR A 296 29.50 -9.07 22.24
N VAL A 297 30.67 -9.71 22.26
CA VAL A 297 30.83 -11.10 21.82
C VAL A 297 31.36 -11.96 22.97
N GLN A 298 30.60 -12.98 23.36
CA GLN A 298 31.05 -13.98 24.30
C GLN A 298 31.46 -15.26 23.56
N LYS A 299 32.78 -15.44 23.40
CA LYS A 299 33.35 -16.62 22.76
C LYS A 299 33.30 -17.84 23.66
N GLN A 300 32.83 -18.97 23.13
CA GLN A 300 32.83 -20.27 23.82
C GLN A 300 33.80 -21.27 23.17
N ILE A 301 33.79 -21.36 21.83
CA ILE A 301 34.62 -22.28 21.04
C ILE A 301 35.08 -21.57 19.76
N GLY A 302 36.34 -21.80 19.36
CA GLY A 302 36.92 -21.25 18.13
C GLY A 302 37.66 -19.93 18.35
N ASN A 303 37.96 -19.26 17.23
CA ASN A 303 38.76 -18.01 17.23
C ASN A 303 37.94 -16.75 16.92
N ILE A 304 36.65 -16.88 16.59
CA ILE A 304 35.79 -15.73 16.28
C ILE A 304 35.58 -14.89 17.55
N GLY A 305 36.02 -13.64 17.50
CA GLY A 305 35.88 -12.64 18.55
C GLY A 305 35.24 -11.34 18.05
N GLU A 306 35.49 -10.25 18.77
CA GLU A 306 34.90 -8.95 18.45
C GLU A 306 35.42 -8.36 17.14
N GLU A 307 36.70 -8.59 16.78
CA GLU A 307 37.30 -8.03 15.57
C GLU A 307 36.65 -8.61 14.30
N GLU A 308 36.48 -9.93 14.23
CA GLU A 308 35.85 -10.58 13.08
C GLU A 308 34.38 -10.18 12.94
N ILE A 309 33.66 -10.08 14.07
CA ILE A 309 32.26 -9.65 14.08
C ILE A 309 32.15 -8.18 13.68
N SER A 310 33.02 -7.31 14.19
CA SER A 310 33.06 -5.89 13.81
C SER A 310 33.27 -5.71 12.31
N ALA A 311 34.20 -6.47 11.73
CA ALA A 311 34.45 -6.46 10.29
C ALA A 311 33.19 -6.85 9.50
N VAL A 312 32.41 -7.83 9.96
CA VAL A 312 31.15 -8.21 9.30
C VAL A 312 30.09 -7.11 9.46
N LEU A 313 29.87 -6.60 10.68
CA LEU A 313 28.83 -5.59 10.95
C LEU A 313 29.09 -4.28 10.19
N SER A 314 30.35 -3.86 10.04
CA SER A 314 30.72 -2.66 9.28
C SER A 314 30.34 -2.73 7.78
N ASN A 315 30.19 -3.94 7.23
CA ASN A 315 29.79 -4.17 5.85
C ASN A 315 28.27 -4.25 5.66
N VAL A 316 27.48 -4.26 6.73
CA VAL A 316 26.02 -4.37 6.64
C VAL A 316 25.44 -2.96 6.53
N PRO A 317 24.76 -2.61 5.42
CA PRO A 317 24.10 -1.30 5.32
C PRO A 317 22.94 -1.22 6.31
N VAL A 318 22.84 -0.12 7.06
CA VAL A 318 21.66 0.21 7.87
C VAL A 318 20.38 0.25 7.03
N GLY A 319 19.22 -0.04 7.65
CA GLY A 319 17.93 0.00 6.95
C GLY A 319 17.11 -1.29 7.03
N TYR A 320 16.14 -1.46 6.14
CA TYR A 320 15.16 -2.55 6.19
C TYR A 320 15.78 -3.94 6.36
N HIS A 321 15.24 -4.74 7.27
CA HIS A 321 15.76 -6.06 7.64
C HIS A 321 17.23 -6.09 8.10
N TYR A 322 17.66 -5.11 8.90
CA TYR A 322 19.06 -5.00 9.30
C TYR A 322 19.56 -6.21 10.09
N LEU A 323 18.80 -6.66 11.09
CA LEU A 323 19.15 -7.80 11.93
C LEU A 323 19.24 -9.10 11.13
N ARG A 324 18.29 -9.37 10.23
CA ARG A 324 18.34 -10.54 9.35
C ARG A 324 19.56 -10.51 8.43
N ARG A 325 19.94 -9.33 7.93
CA ARG A 325 21.13 -9.16 7.09
C ARG A 325 22.42 -9.38 7.89
N ILE A 326 22.50 -8.90 9.13
CA ILE A 326 23.62 -9.20 10.05
C ILE A 326 23.77 -10.71 10.22
N VAL A 327 22.70 -11.41 10.60
CA VAL A 327 22.72 -12.86 10.83
C VAL A 327 23.13 -13.62 9.57
N SER A 328 22.62 -13.20 8.40
CA SER A 328 22.93 -13.81 7.12
C SER A 328 24.41 -13.65 6.75
N LEU A 329 24.98 -12.46 6.96
CA LEU A 329 26.39 -12.17 6.68
C LEU A 329 27.35 -12.88 7.66
N ILE A 330 26.99 -12.95 8.94
CA ILE A 330 27.75 -13.75 9.93
C ILE A 330 27.77 -15.22 9.50
N HIS A 331 26.61 -15.76 9.11
CA HIS A 331 26.53 -17.12 8.62
C HIS A 331 27.44 -17.37 7.41
N GLN A 332 27.36 -16.51 6.39
CA GLN A 332 28.12 -16.65 5.16
C GLN A 332 29.63 -16.48 5.35
N ASN A 333 30.05 -15.48 6.12
CA ASN A 333 31.47 -15.11 6.22
C ASN A 333 32.23 -15.89 7.31
N LEU A 334 31.55 -16.27 8.39
CA LEU A 334 32.21 -16.82 9.58
C LEU A 334 31.85 -18.27 9.89
N LEU A 335 30.68 -18.75 9.43
CA LEU A 335 30.17 -20.07 9.84
C LEU A 335 30.06 -21.07 8.67
N GLN A 336 30.08 -20.61 7.43
CA GLN A 336 30.27 -21.48 6.27
C GLN A 336 31.76 -21.85 6.14
N ALA A 337 32.03 -23.10 5.80
CA ALA A 337 33.41 -23.55 5.59
C ALA A 337 34.06 -22.74 4.46
N PRO A 338 35.36 -22.41 4.54
CA PRO A 338 36.07 -21.86 3.39
C PRO A 338 35.96 -22.85 2.23
N ARG A 339 35.58 -22.32 1.06
CA ARG A 339 35.55 -23.09 -0.19
C ARG A 339 36.94 -23.57 -0.59
#